data_AF-A0A4Y8HZI4-F1
#
_entry.id   AF-A0A4Y8HZI4-F1
#
_cell.length_a   1.000
_cell.length_b   1.000
_cell.length_c   1.000
_cell.angle_alpha   90.00
_cell.angle_beta   90.00
_cell.angle_gamma   90.00
#
_symmetry.space_group_name_H-M   'P 1'
#
loop_
_entity.id
_entity.type
_entity.pdbx_description
1 polymer ?
#
loop_
_entity_poly.entity_id
_entity_poly.type
_entity_poly.pdbx_seq_one_letter_code
_entity_poly.pdbx_strand_id
1 'polypeptide(L)'
;MTSNQPKDTDSNTLEEIIREIFIRLEDLSHLEPKTWMSISEAAIYLSISQSQLRNLINSGRLPSKKLYPEKSRSKILLNKRQLDVSIMLGRNSMRRRPTRAELKSLEGLI
;
A
#
# COMPACT_ATOMS: atom_id res chain seq x y z
N MET A 1 61.92 -22.01 16.47
CA MET A 1 60.53 -22.25 16.95
C MET A 1 59.68 -21.12 16.41
N THR A 2 59.01 -21.33 15.28
CA THR A 2 58.20 -20.30 14.59
C THR A 2 56.74 -20.45 15.01
N SER A 3 56.26 -19.51 15.82
CA SER A 3 54.85 -19.37 16.20
C SER A 3 54.07 -18.77 15.03
N ASN A 4 53.30 -19.59 14.31
CA ASN A 4 52.28 -19.11 13.37
C ASN A 4 51.06 -18.64 14.16
N GLN A 5 50.84 -17.33 14.23
CA GLN A 5 49.58 -16.76 14.69
C GLN A 5 48.54 -16.86 13.56
N PRO A 6 47.30 -17.31 13.83
CA PRO A 6 46.27 -17.42 12.81
C PRO A 6 45.82 -16.03 12.38
N LYS A 7 45.76 -15.80 11.06
CA LYS A 7 45.30 -14.54 10.44
C LYS A 7 43.81 -14.37 10.68
N ASP A 8 43.45 -13.24 11.27
CA ASP A 8 42.09 -12.70 11.45
C ASP A 8 41.34 -12.58 10.11
N THR A 9 40.80 -13.68 9.60
CA THR A 9 40.19 -13.73 8.25
C THR A 9 38.66 -13.80 8.29
N ASP A 10 38.04 -13.89 9.48
CA ASP A 10 36.60 -14.18 9.60
C ASP A 10 35.73 -12.95 9.95
N SER A 11 36.33 -11.86 10.48
CA SER A 11 35.56 -10.68 10.91
C SER A 11 35.07 -9.83 9.74
N ASN A 12 35.88 -9.70 8.67
CA ASN A 12 35.50 -8.90 7.49
C ASN A 12 34.38 -9.55 6.68
N THR A 13 34.36 -10.88 6.58
CA THR A 13 33.35 -11.59 5.79
C THR A 13 31.96 -11.52 6.40
N LEU A 14 31.86 -11.60 7.74
CA LEU A 14 30.58 -11.48 8.42
C LEU A 14 30.02 -10.06 8.33
N GLU A 15 30.87 -9.04 8.50
CA GLU A 15 30.44 -7.64 8.34
C GLU A 15 29.98 -7.34 6.91
N GLU A 16 30.66 -7.90 5.91
CA GLU A 16 30.31 -7.74 4.50
C GLU A 16 28.99 -8.44 4.16
N ILE A 17 28.77 -9.64 4.69
CA ILE A 17 27.48 -10.36 4.58
C ILE A 17 26.35 -9.58 5.27
N ILE A 18 26.59 -9.05 6.47
CA ILE A 18 25.59 -8.27 7.22
C ILE A 18 25.22 -7.00 6.45
N ARG A 19 26.20 -6.29 5.87
CA ARG A 19 25.94 -5.10 5.04
C ARG A 19 25.12 -5.43 3.81
N GLU A 20 25.47 -6.51 3.10
CA GLU A 20 24.73 -6.94 1.92
C GLU A 20 23.28 -7.34 2.25
N ILE A 21 23.07 -8.04 3.38
CA ILE A 21 21.74 -8.35 3.89
C ILE A 21 20.97 -7.06 4.21
N PHE A 22 21.61 -6.08 4.84
CA PHE A 22 20.97 -4.83 5.23
C PHE A 22 20.53 -4.00 4.02
N ILE A 23 21.40 -3.88 3.00
CA ILE A 23 21.08 -3.18 1.73
C ILE A 23 19.88 -3.85 1.05
N ARG A 24 19.88 -5.19 0.97
CA ARG A 24 18.75 -5.93 0.39
C ARG A 24 17.47 -5.75 1.19
N LEU A 25 17.54 -5.76 2.53
CA LEU A 25 16.36 -5.54 3.38
C LEU A 25 15.82 -4.11 3.26
N GLU A 26 16.68 -3.11 3.07
CA GLU A 26 16.28 -1.72 2.84
C GLU A 26 15.53 -1.58 1.51
N ASP A 27 15.99 -2.23 0.44
CA ASP A 27 15.25 -2.30 -0.83
C ASP A 27 13.90 -3.02 -0.70
N LEU A 28 13.83 -4.07 0.14
CA LEU A 28 12.59 -4.79 0.42
C LEU A 28 11.64 -4.01 1.34
N SER A 29 12.11 -2.99 2.07
CA SER A 29 11.26 -2.14 2.92
C SER A 29 10.27 -1.30 2.12
N HIS A 30 10.49 -1.13 0.82
CA HIS A 30 9.53 -0.57 -0.13
C HIS A 30 8.43 -1.56 -0.56
N LEU A 31 8.61 -2.86 -0.31
CA LEU A 31 7.66 -3.93 -0.67
C LEU A 31 6.68 -4.25 0.44
N GLU A 32 6.99 -3.93 1.70
CA GLU A 32 5.94 -3.89 2.72
C GLU A 32 5.08 -2.65 2.45
N PRO A 33 3.78 -2.81 2.14
CA PRO A 33 2.93 -1.66 1.95
C PRO A 33 2.90 -0.91 3.27
N LYS A 34 3.45 0.31 3.27
CA LYS A 34 3.36 1.24 4.41
C LYS A 34 1.94 1.14 4.96
N THR A 35 1.84 0.86 6.26
CA THR A 35 0.55 0.70 6.97
C THR A 35 -0.44 1.81 6.61
N TRP A 36 0.07 2.99 6.27
CA TRP A 36 -0.66 4.12 5.70
C TRP A 36 -0.19 4.46 4.29
N MET A 37 -1.11 4.37 3.33
CA MET A 37 -0.93 4.70 1.93
C MET A 37 -1.51 6.09 1.62
N SER A 38 -0.82 6.86 0.78
CA SER A 38 -1.40 8.01 0.10
C SER A 38 -2.49 7.59 -0.88
N ILE A 39 -3.25 8.56 -1.39
CA ILE A 39 -4.25 8.32 -2.45
C ILE A 39 -3.61 7.65 -3.68
N SER A 40 -2.39 8.04 -4.06
CA SER A 40 -1.72 7.46 -5.23
C SER A 40 -1.35 6.00 -5.00
N GLU A 41 -0.75 5.68 -3.86
CA GLU A 41 -0.36 4.31 -3.49
C GLU A 41 -1.59 3.41 -3.35
N ALA A 42 -2.65 3.89 -2.68
CA ALA A 42 -3.89 3.15 -2.53
C ALA A 42 -4.65 2.94 -3.85
N ALA A 43 -4.55 3.89 -4.80
CA ALA A 43 -5.15 3.75 -6.13
C ALA A 43 -4.47 2.63 -6.93
N ILE A 44 -3.13 2.56 -6.85
CA ILE A 44 -2.33 1.48 -7.45
C ILE A 44 -2.68 0.15 -6.78
N TYR A 45 -2.70 0.12 -5.44
CA TYR A 45 -3.04 -1.07 -4.65
C TYR A 45 -4.42 -1.66 -5.02
N LEU A 46 -5.42 -0.80 -5.21
CA LEU A 46 -6.78 -1.20 -5.54
C LEU A 46 -7.04 -1.36 -7.04
N SER A 47 -6.06 -1.03 -7.89
CA SER A 47 -6.20 -1.00 -9.36
C SER A 47 -7.37 -0.13 -9.85
N ILE A 48 -7.55 1.05 -9.26
CA ILE A 48 -8.58 2.03 -9.65
C ILE A 48 -8.00 3.43 -9.85
N SER A 49 -8.75 4.32 -10.51
CA SER A 49 -8.32 5.71 -10.65
C SER A 49 -8.31 6.46 -9.31
N GLN A 50 -7.41 7.44 -9.16
CA GLN A 50 -7.40 8.32 -7.97
C GLN A 50 -8.72 9.06 -7.79
N SER A 51 -9.39 9.45 -8.88
CA SER A 51 -10.72 10.09 -8.85
C SER A 51 -11.80 9.17 -8.31
N GLN A 52 -11.81 7.91 -8.73
CA GLN A 52 -12.72 6.90 -8.20
C GLN A 52 -12.46 6.63 -6.72
N LEU A 53 -11.19 6.51 -6.33
CA LEU A 53 -10.81 6.36 -4.93
C LEU A 53 -11.29 7.54 -4.08
N ARG A 54 -11.12 8.78 -4.55
CA ARG A 54 -11.64 9.99 -3.89
C ARG A 54 -13.14 9.97 -3.74
N ASN A 55 -13.88 9.50 -4.74
CA ASN A 55 -15.34 9.36 -4.64
C ASN A 55 -15.75 8.35 -3.57
N LEU A 56 -15.04 7.22 -3.46
CA LEU A 56 -15.29 6.22 -2.43
C LEU A 56 -15.00 6.75 -1.02
N ILE A 57 -13.95 7.56 -0.87
CA ILE A 57 -13.63 8.24 0.39
C ILE A 57 -14.72 9.27 0.74
N ASN A 58 -15.07 10.15 -0.21
CA ASN A 58 -16.05 11.22 0.01
C ASN A 58 -17.47 10.70 0.27
N SER A 59 -17.82 9.55 -0.31
CA SER A 59 -19.10 8.87 -0.07
C SER A 59 -19.13 8.05 1.23
N GLY A 60 -18.05 8.07 2.02
CA GLY A 60 -17.96 7.34 3.30
C GLY A 60 -17.83 5.82 3.14
N ARG A 61 -17.63 5.32 1.92
CA ARG A 61 -17.48 3.88 1.64
C ARG A 61 -16.09 3.36 2.01
N LEU A 62 -15.09 4.23 1.99
CA LEU A 62 -13.72 3.91 2.39
C LEU A 62 -13.26 4.71 3.60
N PRO A 63 -12.69 4.04 4.64
CA PRO A 63 -12.10 4.72 5.77
C PRO A 63 -10.84 5.47 5.33
N SER A 64 -10.69 6.71 5.79
CA SER A 64 -9.51 7.53 5.54
C SER A 64 -9.20 8.44 6.73
N LYS A 65 -7.93 8.81 6.87
CA LYS A 65 -7.46 9.77 7.86
C LYS A 65 -6.96 11.02 7.13
N LYS A 66 -7.52 12.18 7.49
CA LYS A 66 -6.98 13.47 7.07
C LYS A 66 -5.92 13.91 8.08
N LEU A 67 -4.71 14.17 7.59
CA LEU A 67 -3.67 14.85 8.34
C LEU A 67 -3.70 16.33 7.96
N TYR A 68 -3.73 17.19 8.97
CA TYR A 68 -3.60 18.64 8.85
C TYR A 68 -2.23 19.05 9.37
N PRO A 69 -1.17 18.95 8.55
CA PRO A 69 0.12 19.49 8.95
C PRO A 69 0.02 21.02 9.08
N GLU A 70 0.61 21.60 10.14
CA GLU A 70 0.47 23.02 10.52
C GLU A 70 0.76 24.03 9.41
N LYS A 71 1.52 23.64 8.37
CA LYS A 71 1.99 24.53 7.29
C LYS A 71 1.67 24.02 5.89
N SER A 72 0.79 23.03 5.71
CA SER A 72 0.57 22.43 4.40
C SER A 72 -0.86 22.00 4.11
N ARG A 73 -1.13 21.71 2.84
CA ARG A 73 -2.43 21.18 2.41
C ARG A 73 -2.72 19.85 3.10
N SER A 74 -3.98 19.64 3.47
CA SER A 74 -4.43 18.40 4.12
C SER A 74 -4.05 17.17 3.31
N LYS A 75 -3.37 16.21 3.94
CA LYS A 75 -2.99 14.94 3.30
C LYS A 75 -3.97 13.84 3.71
N ILE A 76 -4.53 13.13 2.73
CA ILE A 76 -5.40 11.99 2.98
C ILE A 76 -4.55 10.72 2.94
N LEU A 77 -4.65 9.93 4.00
CA LEU A 77 -4.02 8.62 4.12
C LEU A 77 -5.07 7.53 4.32
N LEU A 78 -4.80 6.36 3.77
CA LEU A 78 -5.63 5.17 3.88
C LEU A 78 -4.84 4.05 4.55
N ASN A 79 -5.44 3.39 5.53
CA ASN A 79 -4.79 2.28 6.20
C ASN A 79 -5.02 0.98 5.41
N LYS A 80 -3.96 0.22 5.10
CA LYS A 80 -4.09 -1.02 4.33
C LYS A 80 -5.05 -2.01 4.98
N ARG A 81 -4.89 -2.31 6.27
CA ARG A 81 -5.74 -3.29 6.97
C ARG A 81 -7.22 -2.90 6.90
N GLN A 82 -7.53 -1.60 7.03
CA GLN A 82 -8.90 -1.11 6.93
C GLN A 82 -9.45 -1.20 5.50
N LEU A 83 -8.61 -0.96 4.49
CA LEU A 83 -8.97 -1.19 3.08
C LEU A 83 -9.28 -2.66 2.83
N ASP A 84 -8.42 -3.57 3.26
CA ASP A 84 -8.57 -5.02 3.09
C ASP A 84 -9.90 -5.50 3.71
N VAL A 85 -10.18 -5.07 4.93
CA VAL A 85 -11.46 -5.35 5.61
C VAL A 85 -12.64 -4.79 4.82
N SER A 86 -12.53 -3.58 4.27
CA SER A 86 -13.62 -2.96 3.48
C SER A 86 -13.88 -3.69 2.16
N ILE A 87 -12.85 -4.28 1.56
CA ILE A 87 -12.95 -5.15 0.38
C ILE A 87 -13.59 -6.48 0.75
N MET A 88 -13.06 -7.16 1.79
CA MET A 88 -13.55 -8.46 2.25
C MET A 88 -15.02 -8.42 2.67
N LEU A 89 -15.45 -7.35 3.36
CA LEU A 89 -16.83 -7.18 3.80
C LEU A 89 -17.78 -6.74 2.68
N GLY A 90 -17.30 -6.58 1.44
CA GLY A 90 -18.13 -6.14 0.30
C GLY A 90 -18.68 -4.71 0.43
N ARG A 91 -18.29 -3.97 1.47
CA ARG A 91 -18.73 -2.57 1.73
C ARG A 91 -18.28 -1.62 0.61
N ASN A 92 -17.27 -2.02 -0.14
CA ASN A 92 -16.79 -1.30 -1.31
C ASN A 92 -17.55 -1.56 -2.60
N SER A 93 -18.51 -2.50 -2.62
CA SER A 93 -19.26 -2.98 -3.80
C SER A 93 -18.90 -2.25 -5.09
N MET A 94 -17.71 -2.60 -5.60
CA MET A 94 -17.30 -2.30 -6.96
C MET A 94 -18.13 -3.20 -7.86
N ARG A 95 -19.44 -2.97 -7.91
CA ARG A 95 -20.15 -3.28 -9.13
C ARG A 95 -19.79 -2.12 -10.04
N ARG A 96 -19.07 -2.41 -11.12
CA ARG A 96 -18.86 -1.47 -12.23
C ARG A 96 -20.14 -0.67 -12.42
N ARG A 97 -20.03 0.64 -12.64
CA ARG A 97 -21.21 1.45 -12.97
C ARG A 97 -21.91 0.73 -14.13
N PRO A 98 -23.15 0.23 -13.96
CA PRO A 98 -23.82 -0.48 -15.02
C PRO A 98 -23.88 0.45 -16.23
N THR A 99 -23.52 -0.08 -17.38
CA THR A 99 -23.64 0.64 -18.64
C THR A 99 -25.10 1.03 -18.86
N ARG A 100 -25.34 2.07 -19.65
CA ARG A 100 -26.69 2.50 -20.00
C ARG A 100 -27.53 1.36 -20.64
N ALA A 101 -26.86 0.42 -21.32
CA ALA A 101 -27.48 -0.77 -21.89
C ALA A 101 -27.93 -1.77 -20.81
N GLU A 102 -27.11 -2.01 -19.80
CA GLU A 102 -27.45 -2.87 -18.66
C GLU A 102 -28.58 -2.27 -17.82
N LEU A 103 -28.61 -0.95 -17.63
CA LEU A 103 -29.69 -0.26 -16.91
C LEU A 103 -31.04 -0.39 -17.64
N LYS A 104 -31.05 -0.16 -18.96
CA LYS A 104 -32.26 -0.35 -19.79
C LYS A 104 -32.76 -1.79 -19.79
N SER A 105 -31.85 -2.76 -19.70
CA SER A 105 -32.21 -4.19 -19.67
C SER A 105 -32.88 -4.59 -18.34
N LEU A 106 -32.62 -3.84 -17.26
CA LEU A 106 -33.24 -4.04 -15.96
C LEU A 106 -34.59 -3.32 -15.84
N GLU A 107 -34.75 -2.17 -16.50
CA GLU A 107 -36.02 -1.43 -16.55
C GLU A 107 -37.11 -2.15 -17.35
N GLY A 108 -36.75 -3.11 -18.22
CA GLY A 108 -37.69 -3.94 -18.98
C GLY A 108 -38.20 -5.20 -18.25
N LEU A 109 -37.83 -5.39 -16.97
CA LEU A 109 -38.21 -6.54 -16.14
C LEU A 109 -39.18 -6.19 -15.00
N ILE A 110 -39.74 -4.98 -15.00
CA ILE A 110 -40.78 -4.52 -14.05
C ILE A 110 -42.05 -4.22 -14.82
#